data_AF-A0A9Q7XN60-F1
#
_entry.id   AF-A0A9Q7XN60-F1
#
_cell.length_a   1.000
_cell.length_b   1.000
_cell.length_c   1.000
_cell.angle_alpha   90.00
_cell.angle_beta   90.00
_cell.angle_gamma   90.00
#
_symmetry.space_group_name_H-M   'P 1'
#
loop_
_entity.id
_entity.type
_entity.pdbx_description
1 polymer ?
#
loop_
_entity_poly.entity_id
_entity_poly.type
_entity_poly.pdbx_seq_one_letter_code
_entity_poly.pdbx_strand_id
1 'polypeptide(L)'
;MVQLAAFSLATALLLAALSPLAQAAALSRTQTALTASAFSTSTLPASPPGATLVQYKGCSSSSYTIPMFVNKNFPISGSTSASTVWIVQHGSGRNSNDYFSSVYNIVGDQGVVIAPNFYASSDTGRWFQPTKNLAWNSNDWNNGADAVAPRGVSSCSSYDVYDSLVALLRNKAKFPNVDRIFVVGHSAGASMMAKYGMLKPDTGIRYVLANSPSMPYFTQARPNRDVVPKCTADYDTWGYGWDSAMPRYVAARNPGGVNAFRNWVSQDITLMTGTYDTYSRDPTGDQSCPVHAQGGQNRRDRGYAFWAYINLLGGTSTDVSHYCGYNEFQQQNVTSLTPSTFAARHCTVPGVAHDNNAMFASDCGRSAILGASSIPLGLPTQQNRYTPLLRFSSVCRFFLFIPWHCSTFRFGYGG
;
A
#
# COMPACT_ATOMS: atom_id res chain seq x y z
N MET A 1 32.50 36.81 0.36
CA MET A 1 33.96 36.80 0.62
C MET A 1 34.44 35.40 0.23
N VAL A 2 34.92 35.20 -1.01
CA VAL A 2 36.34 35.31 -1.47
C VAL A 2 37.13 34.10 -0.93
N GLN A 3 37.76 33.18 -1.69
CA GLN A 3 38.66 33.23 -2.87
C GLN A 3 38.78 31.77 -3.44
N LEU A 4 38.79 31.41 -4.74
CA LEU A 4 39.65 31.68 -5.92
C LEU A 4 41.04 31.00 -5.96
N ALA A 5 41.22 30.05 -6.89
CA ALA A 5 42.42 29.76 -7.72
C ALA A 5 42.06 28.59 -8.69
N ALA A 6 41.91 28.70 -10.02
CA ALA A 6 42.75 29.20 -11.11
C ALA A 6 44.02 28.35 -11.37
N PHE A 7 43.98 27.49 -12.41
CA PHE A 7 45.17 26.98 -13.08
C PHE A 7 44.99 27.10 -14.60
N SER A 8 45.96 27.76 -15.23
CA SER A 8 45.97 28.24 -16.61
C SER A 8 46.48 27.19 -17.60
N LEU A 9 45.91 27.22 -18.80
CA LEU A 9 46.50 26.67 -20.02
C LEU A 9 47.85 27.35 -20.31
N ALA A 10 48.90 26.57 -20.58
CA ALA A 10 49.97 26.92 -21.51
C ALA A 10 50.88 25.70 -21.69
N THR A 11 50.85 25.11 -22.89
CA THR A 11 52.01 24.70 -23.73
C THR A 11 51.57 23.62 -24.72
N ALA A 12 50.95 24.06 -25.80
CA ALA A 12 51.01 23.36 -27.08
C ALA A 12 52.03 24.12 -27.93
N LEU A 13 53.15 23.47 -28.25
CA LEU A 13 54.03 23.68 -29.42
C LEU A 13 55.43 23.16 -29.06
N LEU A 14 55.69 21.89 -29.38
CA LEU A 14 57.02 21.36 -29.72
C LEU A 14 56.86 19.88 -30.13
N LEU A 15 56.39 19.68 -31.35
CA LEU A 15 56.41 18.40 -32.06
C LEU A 15 57.13 18.65 -33.38
N ALA A 16 58.46 18.56 -33.37
CA ALA A 16 59.27 18.50 -34.59
C ALA A 16 60.66 17.95 -34.26
N ALA A 17 60.76 16.63 -34.11
CA ALA A 17 61.91 15.81 -34.52
C ALA A 17 61.75 14.43 -33.90
N LEU A 18 61.20 13.48 -34.65
CA LEU A 18 61.57 12.05 -34.66
C LEU A 18 60.73 11.36 -35.77
N SER A 19 61.40 10.47 -36.50
CA SER A 19 61.13 9.98 -37.86
C SER A 19 59.88 9.08 -38.06
N PRO A 20 59.39 8.91 -39.32
CA PRO A 20 58.03 8.45 -39.65
C PRO A 20 57.76 6.94 -39.55
N LEU A 21 58.69 6.14 -38.99
CA LEU A 21 58.61 4.67 -39.01
C LEU A 21 58.28 4.02 -37.65
N ALA A 22 58.04 4.81 -36.60
CA ALA A 22 57.73 4.31 -35.26
C ALA A 22 56.26 4.51 -34.80
N GLN A 23 55.40 5.12 -35.63
CA GLN A 23 54.00 5.40 -35.25
C GLN A 23 52.96 4.44 -35.85
N ALA A 24 53.35 3.52 -36.74
CA ALA A 24 52.41 2.56 -37.35
C ALA A 24 52.21 1.25 -36.57
N ALA A 25 53.03 0.94 -35.55
CA ALA A 25 52.95 -0.30 -34.80
C ALA A 25 52.30 -0.18 -33.40
N ALA A 26 52.07 1.04 -32.91
CA ALA A 26 51.49 1.29 -31.58
C ALA A 26 49.98 1.58 -31.60
N LEU A 27 49.36 1.74 -32.78
CA LEU A 27 47.93 2.01 -32.94
C LEU A 27 47.12 0.79 -33.41
N SER A 28 47.75 -0.37 -33.62
CA SER A 28 47.07 -1.60 -34.04
C SER A 28 47.04 -2.72 -32.98
N ARG A 29 47.43 -2.41 -31.72
CA ARG A 29 47.38 -3.36 -30.58
C ARG A 29 46.49 -2.92 -29.41
N THR A 30 45.77 -1.81 -29.55
CA THR A 30 44.80 -1.32 -28.54
C THR A 30 43.35 -1.36 -29.01
N GLN A 31 43.07 -1.94 -30.19
CA GLN A 31 41.71 -2.13 -30.73
C GLN A 31 41.28 -3.61 -30.83
N THR A 32 41.85 -4.49 -30.00
CA THR A 32 41.39 -5.89 -29.88
C THR A 32 40.98 -6.29 -28.46
N ALA A 33 40.67 -5.30 -27.60
CA ALA A 33 40.18 -5.54 -26.24
C ALA A 33 38.90 -4.73 -25.90
N LEU A 34 38.12 -4.33 -26.90
CA LEU A 34 36.79 -3.71 -26.74
C LEU A 34 35.71 -4.48 -27.52
N THR A 35 35.82 -5.80 -27.53
CA THR A 35 34.72 -6.71 -27.89
C THR A 35 34.67 -7.88 -26.92
N ALA A 36 34.77 -7.60 -25.62
CA ALA A 36 34.05 -8.40 -24.65
C ALA A 36 32.66 -7.77 -24.56
N SER A 37 31.76 -8.22 -25.43
CA SER A 37 30.33 -8.11 -25.19
C SER A 37 30.11 -8.76 -23.82
N ALA A 38 30.04 -7.93 -22.78
CA ALA A 38 29.54 -8.35 -21.49
C ALA A 38 28.09 -8.72 -21.75
N PHE A 39 27.87 -9.98 -22.16
CA PHE A 39 26.65 -10.67 -21.82
C PHE A 39 26.60 -10.63 -20.30
N SER A 40 25.99 -9.57 -19.78
CA SER A 40 25.42 -9.57 -18.45
C SER A 40 24.46 -10.74 -18.46
N THR A 41 24.94 -11.90 -18.04
CA THR A 41 24.09 -12.93 -17.47
C THR A 41 23.54 -12.28 -16.22
N SER A 42 22.47 -11.49 -16.39
CA SER A 42 21.70 -10.90 -15.30
C SER A 42 21.08 -12.06 -14.52
N THR A 43 21.89 -12.72 -13.71
CA THR A 43 21.43 -13.67 -12.71
C THR A 43 20.56 -12.88 -11.75
N LEU A 44 19.29 -13.27 -11.63
CA LEU A 44 18.37 -12.65 -10.69
C LEU A 44 19.00 -12.65 -9.28
N PRO A 45 18.69 -11.66 -8.44
CA PRO A 45 19.19 -11.64 -7.07
C PRO A 45 18.82 -12.90 -6.31
N ALA A 46 19.60 -13.26 -5.29
CA ALA A 46 19.26 -14.37 -4.40
C ALA A 46 17.94 -14.10 -3.69
N SER A 47 17.06 -15.10 -3.62
CA SER A 47 15.82 -15.05 -2.83
C SER A 47 16.13 -14.79 -1.35
N PRO A 48 15.21 -14.15 -0.59
CA PRO A 48 15.37 -14.04 0.86
C PRO A 48 15.40 -15.42 1.53
N PRO A 49 15.95 -15.54 2.75
CA PRO A 49 15.99 -16.81 3.47
C PRO A 49 14.62 -17.49 3.56
N GLY A 50 14.59 -18.79 3.28
CA GLY A 50 13.35 -19.59 3.29
C GLY A 50 12.46 -19.43 2.04
N ALA A 51 12.78 -18.51 1.12
CA ALA A 51 12.01 -18.29 -0.08
C ALA A 51 12.59 -18.97 -1.32
N THR A 52 11.69 -19.45 -2.17
CA THR A 52 11.94 -19.81 -3.56
C THR A 52 11.20 -18.83 -4.46
N LEU A 53 11.88 -18.29 -5.48
CA LEU A 53 11.24 -17.47 -6.50
C LEU A 53 10.55 -18.39 -7.52
N VAL A 54 9.26 -18.13 -7.76
CA VAL A 54 8.49 -18.80 -8.82
C VAL A 54 7.88 -17.77 -9.78
N GLN A 55 7.63 -18.21 -11.01
CA GLN A 55 6.93 -17.43 -12.03
C GLN A 55 5.49 -17.91 -12.10
N TYR A 56 4.57 -17.13 -11.54
CA TYR A 56 3.18 -17.53 -11.41
C TYR A 56 2.33 -16.96 -12.54
N LYS A 57 1.63 -17.83 -13.28
CA LYS A 57 0.70 -17.44 -14.34
C LYS A 57 -0.64 -17.00 -13.72
N GLY A 58 -0.78 -15.69 -13.51
CA GLY A 58 -1.93 -15.12 -12.79
C GLY A 58 -3.21 -14.95 -13.61
N CYS A 59 -3.14 -15.02 -14.94
CA CYS A 59 -4.32 -14.89 -15.80
C CYS A 59 -4.33 -16.00 -16.85
N SER A 60 -5.49 -16.63 -17.04
CA SER A 60 -5.67 -17.67 -18.07
C SER A 60 -5.50 -17.12 -19.48
N SER A 61 -5.90 -15.86 -19.69
CA SER A 61 -5.84 -15.10 -20.95
C SER A 61 -4.43 -14.64 -21.36
N SER A 62 -3.43 -14.81 -20.51
CA SER A 62 -2.08 -14.27 -20.71
C SER A 62 -1.03 -15.36 -20.48
N SER A 63 -0.01 -15.42 -21.33
CA SER A 63 1.17 -16.27 -21.12
C SER A 63 2.18 -15.65 -20.15
N TYR A 64 2.02 -14.38 -19.79
CA TYR A 64 2.90 -13.66 -18.90
C TYR A 64 2.61 -14.00 -17.42
N THR A 65 3.62 -13.84 -16.59
CA THR A 65 3.59 -14.25 -15.18
C THR A 65 3.74 -13.05 -14.25
N ILE A 66 3.54 -13.26 -12.95
CA ILE A 66 4.12 -12.40 -11.93
C ILE A 66 5.19 -13.19 -11.16
N PRO A 67 6.30 -12.55 -10.76
CA PRO A 67 7.25 -13.17 -9.85
C PRO A 67 6.65 -13.22 -8.44
N MET A 68 6.89 -14.33 -7.74
CA MET A 68 6.33 -14.58 -6.42
C MET A 68 7.34 -15.33 -5.56
N PHE A 69 7.50 -14.93 -4.32
CA PHE A 69 8.22 -15.74 -3.34
C PHE A 69 7.30 -16.72 -2.66
N VAL A 70 7.76 -17.95 -2.51
CA VAL A 70 7.04 -18.99 -1.79
C VAL A 70 7.98 -19.74 -0.85
N ASN A 71 7.49 -20.22 0.29
CA ASN A 71 8.28 -21.11 1.14
C ASN A 71 8.23 -22.56 0.63
N LYS A 72 8.98 -23.45 1.29
CA LYS A 72 9.12 -24.86 0.88
C LYS A 72 7.81 -25.65 0.85
N ASN A 73 6.79 -25.18 1.59
CA ASN A 73 5.48 -25.84 1.67
C ASN A 73 4.58 -25.52 0.48
N PHE A 74 4.93 -24.55 -0.38
CA PHE A 74 4.22 -24.34 -1.64
C PHE A 74 4.62 -25.43 -2.64
N PRO A 75 3.69 -26.29 -3.07
CA PRO A 75 4.02 -27.37 -4.00
C PRO A 75 4.25 -26.80 -5.41
N ILE A 76 5.51 -26.75 -5.84
CA ILE A 76 5.86 -26.49 -7.25
C ILE A 76 5.35 -27.66 -8.11
N SER A 77 5.58 -28.89 -7.63
CA SER A 77 5.03 -30.14 -8.14
C SER A 77 4.28 -30.89 -7.03
N GLY A 78 3.34 -31.75 -7.39
CA GLY A 78 2.59 -32.56 -6.42
C GLY A 78 1.65 -31.74 -5.54
N SER A 79 1.59 -32.08 -4.26
CA SER A 79 0.68 -31.48 -3.27
C SER A 79 1.38 -31.19 -1.94
N THR A 80 0.70 -30.47 -1.06
CA THR A 80 1.16 -30.15 0.31
C THR A 80 0.12 -30.55 1.35
N SER A 81 0.55 -30.96 2.53
CA SER A 81 -0.33 -31.26 3.66
C SER A 81 -0.67 -30.03 4.51
N ALA A 82 -0.09 -28.86 4.22
CA ALA A 82 -0.35 -27.62 4.93
C ALA A 82 -1.85 -27.25 4.90
N SER A 83 -2.38 -26.77 6.03
CA SER A 83 -3.77 -26.36 6.16
C SER A 83 -3.98 -24.84 6.14
N THR A 84 -2.93 -24.08 6.44
CA THR A 84 -2.98 -22.61 6.47
C THR A 84 -2.06 -22.01 5.42
N VAL A 85 -2.53 -20.93 4.79
CA VAL A 85 -1.82 -20.18 3.77
C VAL A 85 -1.83 -18.70 4.12
N TRP A 86 -0.69 -18.02 3.96
CA TRP A 86 -0.55 -16.58 4.07
C TRP A 86 -0.08 -16.00 2.73
N ILE A 87 -0.96 -15.22 2.08
CA ILE A 87 -0.58 -14.39 0.94
C ILE A 87 -0.20 -13.01 1.48
N VAL A 88 1.03 -12.58 1.25
CA VAL A 88 1.62 -11.36 1.81
C VAL A 88 1.76 -10.30 0.72
N GLN A 89 0.91 -9.28 0.78
CA GLN A 89 0.83 -8.24 -0.23
C GLN A 89 1.70 -7.04 0.13
N HIS A 90 2.67 -6.73 -0.75
CA HIS A 90 3.56 -5.57 -0.60
C HIS A 90 2.82 -4.23 -0.72
N GLY A 91 3.45 -3.19 -0.20
CA GLY A 91 3.05 -1.79 -0.36
C GLY A 91 3.53 -1.18 -1.68
N SER A 92 3.52 0.15 -1.76
CA SER A 92 3.90 0.90 -2.96
C SER A 92 5.36 0.72 -3.38
N GLY A 93 6.22 0.23 -2.48
CA GLY A 93 7.65 -0.04 -2.74
C GLY A 93 7.95 -1.32 -3.54
N ARG A 94 6.93 -2.16 -3.81
CA ARG A 94 7.02 -3.35 -4.68
C ARG A 94 8.20 -4.27 -4.31
N ASN A 95 8.38 -4.42 -3.00
CA ASN A 95 9.45 -5.15 -2.33
C ASN A 95 8.90 -6.43 -1.68
N SER A 96 8.36 -7.34 -2.50
CA SER A 96 7.76 -8.59 -2.03
C SER A 96 8.72 -9.49 -1.23
N ASN A 97 10.04 -9.33 -1.39
CA ASN A 97 11.05 -10.02 -0.60
C ASN A 97 11.00 -9.60 0.88
N ASP A 98 10.89 -8.32 1.17
CA ASP A 98 10.83 -7.80 2.55
C ASP A 98 9.50 -8.21 3.19
N TYR A 99 8.43 -8.18 2.40
CA TYR A 99 7.10 -8.62 2.83
C TYR A 99 7.04 -10.12 3.08
N PHE A 100 7.65 -10.96 2.23
CA PHE A 100 7.81 -12.38 2.49
C PHE A 100 8.46 -12.60 3.86
N SER A 101 9.63 -11.99 4.09
CA SER A 101 10.38 -12.09 5.35
C SER A 101 9.55 -11.63 6.55
N SER A 102 8.77 -10.56 6.41
CA SER A 102 7.98 -9.98 7.52
C SER A 102 6.97 -10.96 8.13
N VAL A 103 6.37 -11.83 7.31
CA VAL A 103 5.42 -12.86 7.79
C VAL A 103 6.13 -14.20 8.00
N TYR A 104 7.08 -14.56 7.13
CA TYR A 104 7.84 -15.81 7.26
C TYR A 104 8.62 -15.87 8.58
N ASN A 105 9.15 -14.75 9.08
CA ASN A 105 9.82 -14.69 10.39
C ASN A 105 8.88 -14.95 11.58
N ILE A 106 7.56 -14.88 11.38
CA ILE A 106 6.54 -15.15 12.40
C ILE A 106 6.08 -16.60 12.32
N VAL A 107 5.78 -17.09 11.12
CA VAL A 107 5.10 -18.39 10.92
C VAL A 107 6.03 -19.50 10.44
N GLY A 108 7.21 -19.16 9.91
CA GLY A 108 8.16 -20.08 9.30
C GLY A 108 7.51 -21.03 8.31
N ASP A 109 7.71 -22.33 8.52
CA ASP A 109 7.15 -23.40 7.72
C ASP A 109 5.92 -24.07 8.36
N GLN A 110 5.19 -23.39 9.24
CA GLN A 110 3.92 -23.91 9.80
C GLN A 110 2.82 -24.08 8.75
N GLY A 111 2.93 -23.39 7.61
CA GLY A 111 2.02 -23.49 6.49
C GLY A 111 2.66 -22.93 5.23
N VAL A 112 1.85 -22.47 4.28
CA VAL A 112 2.33 -21.92 3.01
C VAL A 112 2.43 -20.40 3.11
N VAL A 113 3.59 -19.83 2.82
CA VAL A 113 3.78 -18.38 2.69
C VAL A 113 4.00 -18.04 1.24
N ILE A 114 3.26 -17.05 0.74
CA ILE A 114 3.25 -16.62 -0.66
C ILE A 114 3.37 -15.09 -0.67
N ALA A 115 4.31 -14.52 -1.41
CA ALA A 115 4.43 -13.07 -1.59
C ALA A 115 4.51 -12.71 -3.09
N PRO A 116 3.38 -12.45 -3.75
CA PRO A 116 3.36 -12.01 -5.15
C PRO A 116 3.99 -10.61 -5.28
N ASN A 117 4.55 -10.28 -6.45
CA ASN A 117 5.03 -8.94 -6.74
C ASN A 117 4.34 -8.35 -7.98
N PHE A 118 3.73 -7.18 -7.80
CA PHE A 118 3.06 -6.40 -8.83
C PHE A 118 3.94 -5.21 -9.20
N TYR A 119 4.77 -5.39 -10.23
CA TYR A 119 5.73 -4.38 -10.69
C TYR A 119 5.03 -3.25 -11.45
N ALA A 120 5.64 -2.06 -11.41
CA ALA A 120 5.36 -0.99 -12.35
C ALA A 120 6.14 -1.22 -13.65
N SER A 121 5.62 -0.76 -14.77
CA SER A 121 6.24 -0.89 -16.10
C SER A 121 7.53 -0.08 -16.23
N SER A 122 7.71 0.90 -15.35
CA SER A 122 8.95 1.67 -15.20
C SER A 122 9.99 1.02 -14.28
N ASP A 123 9.64 -0.07 -13.58
CA ASP A 123 10.59 -0.76 -12.71
C ASP A 123 11.67 -1.49 -13.52
N THR A 124 12.86 -1.57 -12.95
CA THR A 124 13.99 -2.31 -13.51
C THR A 124 14.72 -3.07 -12.40
N GLY A 125 15.39 -4.18 -12.77
CA GLY A 125 16.16 -5.00 -11.83
C GLY A 125 15.32 -5.82 -10.85
N ARG A 126 15.92 -6.15 -9.69
CA ARG A 126 15.35 -7.09 -8.71
C ARG A 126 15.00 -8.44 -9.39
N TRP A 127 13.81 -8.98 -9.12
CA TRP A 127 13.30 -10.21 -9.73
C TRP A 127 12.34 -9.95 -10.89
N PHE A 128 12.21 -8.70 -11.32
CA PHE A 128 11.38 -8.33 -12.46
C PHE A 128 12.07 -8.74 -13.77
N GLN A 129 11.35 -9.48 -14.60
CA GLN A 129 11.77 -9.86 -15.95
C GLN A 129 10.80 -9.21 -16.94
N PRO A 130 11.12 -8.03 -17.51
CA PRO A 130 10.17 -7.24 -18.31
C PRO A 130 9.57 -7.96 -19.53
N THR A 131 10.24 -8.99 -20.06
CA THR A 131 9.75 -9.78 -21.21
C THR A 131 8.85 -10.94 -20.81
N LYS A 132 8.79 -11.29 -19.51
CA LYS A 132 8.00 -12.39 -18.97
C LYS A 132 6.92 -11.92 -18.01
N ASN A 133 7.15 -10.80 -17.34
CA ASN A 133 6.34 -10.38 -16.22
C ASN A 133 5.30 -9.33 -16.60
N LEU A 134 4.10 -9.52 -16.08
CA LEU A 134 3.05 -8.51 -16.04
C LEU A 134 3.53 -7.31 -15.23
N ALA A 135 3.22 -6.11 -15.71
CA ALA A 135 3.47 -4.87 -14.99
C ALA A 135 2.39 -3.82 -15.28
N TRP A 136 2.19 -2.91 -14.33
CA TRP A 136 1.16 -1.85 -14.33
C TRP A 136 1.77 -0.47 -14.58
N ASN A 137 0.97 0.57 -14.84
CA ASN A 137 1.53 1.91 -15.11
C ASN A 137 2.42 2.41 -13.95
N SER A 138 1.90 2.31 -12.74
CA SER A 138 2.61 2.64 -11.49
C SER A 138 2.07 1.72 -10.40
N ASN A 139 1.43 2.28 -9.38
CA ASN A 139 0.75 1.52 -8.33
C ASN A 139 -0.72 1.21 -8.63
N ASP A 140 -1.21 1.45 -9.85
CA ASP A 140 -2.62 1.23 -10.25
C ASP A 140 -3.08 -0.23 -10.05
N TRP A 141 -2.15 -1.18 -9.90
CA TRP A 141 -2.43 -2.53 -9.44
C TRP A 141 -3.18 -2.55 -8.10
N ASN A 142 -2.99 -1.55 -7.24
CA ASN A 142 -3.70 -1.46 -5.96
C ASN A 142 -5.20 -1.17 -6.11
N ASN A 143 -5.62 -0.70 -7.29
CA ASN A 143 -7.00 -0.35 -7.63
C ASN A 143 -7.62 -1.35 -8.61
N GLY A 144 -6.96 -2.49 -8.88
CA GLY A 144 -7.51 -3.51 -9.77
C GLY A 144 -7.37 -3.19 -11.26
N ALA A 145 -6.44 -2.30 -11.64
CA ALA A 145 -6.17 -2.01 -13.05
C ALA A 145 -5.67 -3.25 -13.81
N ASP A 146 -5.86 -3.24 -15.13
CA ASP A 146 -5.22 -4.21 -16.02
C ASP A 146 -3.72 -3.92 -16.16
N ALA A 147 -2.92 -4.98 -16.28
CA ALA A 147 -1.52 -4.86 -16.63
C ALA A 147 -1.37 -4.18 -18.01
N VAL A 148 -0.34 -3.36 -18.15
CA VAL A 148 -0.02 -2.60 -19.38
C VAL A 148 1.22 -3.12 -20.09
N ALA A 149 1.97 -3.99 -19.42
CA ALA A 149 3.18 -4.60 -19.93
C ALA A 149 3.17 -6.12 -19.72
N PRO A 150 3.81 -6.90 -20.61
CA PRO A 150 4.50 -6.44 -21.83
C PRO A 150 3.55 -5.86 -22.89
N ARG A 151 4.06 -5.13 -23.89
CA ARG A 151 3.21 -4.47 -24.90
C ARG A 151 2.29 -5.48 -25.59
N GLY A 152 1.00 -5.15 -25.70
CA GLY A 152 0.00 -6.03 -26.30
C GLY A 152 -0.49 -7.15 -25.38
N VAL A 153 -0.20 -7.08 -24.09
CA VAL A 153 -0.74 -8.00 -23.08
C VAL A 153 -2.27 -7.99 -23.11
N SER A 154 -2.86 -9.19 -23.08
CA SER A 154 -4.31 -9.36 -22.89
C SER A 154 -4.74 -8.79 -21.54
N SER A 155 -6.01 -8.37 -21.42
CA SER A 155 -6.57 -7.92 -20.14
C SER A 155 -6.30 -8.92 -19.01
N CYS A 156 -5.61 -8.42 -17.98
CA CYS A 156 -5.25 -9.16 -16.78
C CYS A 156 -5.15 -8.17 -15.62
N SER A 157 -6.19 -8.13 -14.79
CA SER A 157 -6.23 -7.28 -13.61
C SER A 157 -5.35 -7.85 -12.51
N SER A 158 -4.81 -7.00 -11.65
CA SER A 158 -4.20 -7.47 -10.40
C SER A 158 -5.17 -8.28 -9.54
N TYR A 159 -6.48 -8.02 -9.64
CA TYR A 159 -7.52 -8.80 -8.97
C TYR A 159 -7.84 -10.11 -9.70
N ASP A 160 -7.64 -10.21 -11.03
CA ASP A 160 -7.70 -11.50 -11.74
C ASP A 160 -6.59 -12.44 -11.24
N VAL A 161 -5.40 -11.90 -10.93
CA VAL A 161 -4.30 -12.67 -10.32
C VAL A 161 -4.66 -13.19 -8.92
N TYR A 162 -5.38 -12.40 -8.13
CA TYR A 162 -5.87 -12.85 -6.82
C TYR A 162 -6.98 -13.90 -6.95
N ASP A 163 -7.88 -13.75 -7.92
CA ASP A 163 -8.88 -14.78 -8.23
C ASP A 163 -8.20 -16.11 -8.56
N SER A 164 -7.15 -16.09 -9.39
CA SER A 164 -6.42 -17.29 -9.75
C SER A 164 -5.65 -17.91 -8.58
N LEU A 165 -5.05 -17.08 -7.71
CA LEU A 165 -4.38 -17.57 -6.49
C LEU A 165 -5.37 -18.24 -5.55
N VAL A 166 -6.51 -17.61 -5.28
CA VAL A 166 -7.55 -18.19 -4.41
C VAL A 166 -8.09 -19.49 -5.01
N ALA A 167 -8.35 -19.53 -6.33
CA ALA A 167 -8.78 -20.75 -7.01
C ALA A 167 -7.72 -21.86 -6.91
N LEU A 168 -6.44 -21.52 -7.06
CA LEU A 168 -5.33 -22.46 -6.88
C LEU A 168 -5.30 -23.03 -5.46
N LEU A 169 -5.42 -22.18 -4.44
CA LEU A 169 -5.37 -22.60 -3.03
C LEU A 169 -6.58 -23.44 -2.61
N ARG A 170 -7.71 -23.30 -3.32
CA ARG A 170 -8.91 -24.12 -3.14
C ARG A 170 -8.84 -25.46 -3.90
N ASN A 171 -7.85 -25.66 -4.77
CA ASN A 171 -7.69 -26.92 -5.49
C ASN A 171 -7.23 -28.04 -4.55
N LYS A 172 -8.14 -28.93 -4.18
CA LYS A 172 -7.90 -30.05 -3.25
C LYS A 172 -6.92 -31.11 -3.76
N ALA A 173 -6.66 -31.19 -5.06
CA ALA A 173 -5.60 -32.06 -5.57
C ALA A 173 -4.19 -31.53 -5.21
N LYS A 174 -4.03 -30.21 -5.08
CA LYS A 174 -2.76 -29.56 -4.79
C LYS A 174 -2.63 -29.15 -3.31
N PHE A 175 -3.74 -28.72 -2.71
CA PHE A 175 -3.86 -28.25 -1.34
C PHE A 175 -5.01 -28.98 -0.60
N PRO A 176 -4.89 -30.31 -0.37
CA PRO A 176 -5.96 -31.13 0.21
C PRO A 176 -6.49 -30.58 1.55
N ASN A 177 -5.60 -30.10 2.41
CA ASN A 177 -5.95 -29.72 3.77
C ASN A 177 -6.18 -28.21 3.97
N VAL A 178 -5.99 -27.38 2.94
CA VAL A 178 -6.13 -25.92 3.10
C VAL A 178 -7.58 -25.57 3.44
N ASP A 179 -7.77 -24.97 4.61
CA ASP A 179 -9.04 -24.48 5.15
C ASP A 179 -8.98 -22.99 5.54
N ARG A 180 -7.76 -22.45 5.71
CA ARG A 180 -7.51 -21.07 6.13
C ARG A 180 -6.58 -20.36 5.15
N ILE A 181 -7.12 -19.33 4.50
CA ILE A 181 -6.36 -18.43 3.64
C ILE A 181 -6.35 -17.05 4.28
N PHE A 182 -5.17 -16.61 4.70
CA PHE A 182 -4.94 -15.26 5.17
C PHE A 182 -4.39 -14.42 4.04
N VAL A 183 -4.87 -13.19 3.93
CA VAL A 183 -4.18 -12.14 3.17
C VAL A 183 -3.69 -11.09 4.15
N VAL A 184 -2.37 -10.93 4.20
CA VAL A 184 -1.68 -10.00 5.09
C VAL A 184 -1.13 -8.85 4.24
N GLY A 185 -1.56 -7.62 4.51
CA GLY A 185 -1.20 -6.45 3.71
C GLY A 185 -0.80 -5.26 4.58
N HIS A 186 0.17 -4.49 4.12
CA HIS A 186 0.56 -3.22 4.73
C HIS A 186 0.58 -2.10 3.68
N SER A 187 0.24 -0.88 4.08
CA SER A 187 0.26 0.31 3.21
C SER A 187 -0.62 0.13 1.97
N ALA A 188 -0.13 0.41 0.76
CA ALA A 188 -0.88 0.21 -0.48
C ALA A 188 -1.42 -1.23 -0.66
N GLY A 189 -0.75 -2.23 -0.09
CA GLY A 189 -1.21 -3.62 -0.10
C GLY A 189 -2.44 -3.85 0.80
N ALA A 190 -2.50 -3.17 1.94
CA ALA A 190 -3.68 -3.17 2.79
C ALA A 190 -4.88 -2.52 2.06
N SER A 191 -4.64 -1.37 1.42
CA SER A 191 -5.65 -0.67 0.60
C SER A 191 -6.16 -1.54 -0.56
N MET A 192 -5.24 -2.21 -1.26
CA MET A 192 -5.56 -3.12 -2.36
C MET A 192 -6.51 -4.23 -1.93
N MET A 193 -6.18 -4.90 -0.82
CA MET A 193 -6.91 -6.09 -0.40
C MET A 193 -8.24 -5.77 0.25
N ALA A 194 -8.37 -4.61 0.88
CA ALA A 194 -9.66 -4.07 1.28
C ALA A 194 -10.59 -3.87 0.09
N LYS A 195 -10.11 -3.18 -0.97
CA LYS A 195 -10.87 -2.96 -2.21
C LYS A 195 -11.27 -4.28 -2.86
N TYR A 196 -10.35 -5.25 -2.95
CA TYR A 196 -10.65 -6.58 -3.48
C TYR A 196 -11.79 -7.27 -2.71
N GLY A 197 -11.72 -7.27 -1.37
CA GLY A 197 -12.72 -7.92 -0.53
C GLY A 197 -14.10 -7.26 -0.60
N MET A 198 -14.16 -5.93 -0.74
CA MET A 198 -15.41 -5.18 -0.87
C MET A 198 -16.23 -5.56 -2.12
N LEU A 199 -15.59 -6.04 -3.18
CA LEU A 199 -16.25 -6.37 -4.46
C LEU A 199 -17.00 -7.70 -4.44
N LYS A 200 -16.91 -8.49 -3.36
CA LYS A 200 -17.48 -9.85 -3.29
C LYS A 200 -18.18 -10.10 -1.95
N PRO A 201 -19.37 -10.74 -1.94
CA PRO A 201 -20.07 -11.07 -0.69
C PRO A 201 -19.27 -11.95 0.27
N ASP A 202 -18.48 -12.89 -0.28
CA ASP A 202 -17.57 -13.73 0.48
C ASP A 202 -16.37 -14.11 -0.41
N THR A 203 -15.18 -13.97 0.15
CA THR A 203 -13.92 -14.40 -0.50
C THR A 203 -13.34 -15.67 0.11
N GLY A 204 -13.83 -16.10 1.28
CA GLY A 204 -13.23 -17.15 2.11
C GLY A 204 -11.81 -16.79 2.59
N ILE A 205 -11.48 -15.50 2.63
CA ILE A 205 -10.18 -14.97 3.06
C ILE A 205 -10.35 -14.31 4.42
N ARG A 206 -9.33 -14.48 5.26
CA ARG A 206 -9.14 -13.72 6.49
C ARG A 206 -8.15 -12.58 6.23
N TYR A 207 -8.57 -11.35 6.42
CA TYR A 207 -7.77 -10.16 6.08
C TYR A 207 -7.05 -9.61 7.30
N VAL A 208 -5.74 -9.39 7.19
CA VAL A 208 -4.93 -8.69 8.20
C VAL A 208 -4.30 -7.48 7.54
N LEU A 209 -4.88 -6.30 7.76
CA LEU A 209 -4.61 -5.11 6.97
C LEU A 209 -4.08 -3.98 7.86
N ALA A 210 -2.81 -3.62 7.68
CA ALA A 210 -2.13 -2.62 8.49
C ALA A 210 -1.88 -1.31 7.73
N ASN A 211 -2.13 -0.19 8.40
CA ASN A 211 -1.67 1.14 7.96
C ASN A 211 -2.05 1.50 6.51
N SER A 212 -3.27 1.18 6.11
CA SER A 212 -3.76 1.57 4.78
C SER A 212 -3.71 3.11 4.66
N PRO A 213 -3.10 3.67 3.60
CA PRO A 213 -3.01 5.12 3.43
C PRO A 213 -4.37 5.77 3.12
N SER A 214 -5.28 4.99 2.53
CA SER A 214 -6.64 5.38 2.18
C SER A 214 -7.53 4.14 2.00
N MET A 215 -8.82 4.32 2.24
CA MET A 215 -9.86 3.31 2.03
C MET A 215 -10.94 3.88 1.12
N PRO A 216 -11.61 3.07 0.28
CA PRO A 216 -12.83 3.53 -0.36
C PRO A 216 -13.94 3.63 0.70
N TYR A 217 -14.51 4.81 0.85
CA TYR A 217 -15.67 5.02 1.72
C TYR A 217 -16.94 4.51 1.03
N PHE A 218 -17.91 4.08 1.81
CA PHE A 218 -19.16 3.46 1.33
C PHE A 218 -20.27 4.48 1.04
N THR A 219 -20.05 5.72 1.45
CA THR A 219 -20.90 6.90 1.31
C THR A 219 -20.02 8.11 1.03
N GLN A 220 -20.62 9.24 0.68
CA GLN A 220 -19.88 10.50 0.46
C GLN A 220 -19.42 11.19 1.75
N ALA A 221 -19.76 10.65 2.93
CA ALA A 221 -19.35 11.25 4.20
C ALA A 221 -17.84 11.18 4.39
N ARG A 222 -17.23 12.24 4.93
CA ARG A 222 -15.79 12.30 5.19
C ARG A 222 -15.51 12.91 6.57
N PRO A 223 -14.52 12.38 7.31
CA PRO A 223 -14.18 12.88 8.65
C PRO A 223 -13.54 14.28 8.61
N ASN A 224 -13.00 14.70 7.47
CA ASN A 224 -12.47 16.05 7.26
C ASN A 224 -13.30 16.80 6.21
N ARG A 225 -14.56 17.08 6.54
CA ARG A 225 -15.54 17.64 5.58
C ARG A 225 -15.14 19.00 5.02
N ASP A 226 -14.39 19.82 5.76
CA ASP A 226 -14.01 21.17 5.33
C ASP A 226 -12.95 21.17 4.21
N VAL A 227 -12.32 20.01 3.98
CA VAL A 227 -11.43 19.76 2.86
C VAL A 227 -12.19 19.31 1.61
N VAL A 228 -13.36 18.68 1.77
CA VAL A 228 -14.15 18.12 0.66
C VAL A 228 -14.50 19.14 -0.44
N PRO A 229 -15.00 20.36 -0.13
CA PRO A 229 -15.28 21.36 -1.17
C PRO A 229 -14.05 21.84 -1.95
N LYS A 230 -12.84 21.57 -1.44
CA LYS A 230 -11.56 21.92 -2.08
C LYS A 230 -11.01 20.79 -2.93
N CYS A 231 -11.57 19.59 -2.80
CA CYS A 231 -11.28 18.44 -3.64
C CYS A 231 -12.14 18.55 -4.89
N THR A 232 -11.54 18.54 -6.09
CA THR A 232 -12.24 18.75 -7.37
C THR A 232 -13.08 17.52 -7.75
N ALA A 233 -14.13 17.23 -6.97
CA ALA A 233 -14.97 16.02 -7.02
C ALA A 233 -14.21 14.67 -6.97
N ASP A 234 -12.89 14.69 -6.76
CA ASP A 234 -12.00 13.53 -6.81
C ASP A 234 -12.02 12.69 -5.53
N TYR A 235 -12.53 13.26 -4.42
CA TYR A 235 -12.59 12.61 -3.10
C TYR A 235 -13.46 11.35 -3.04
N ASP A 236 -14.37 11.17 -3.99
CA ASP A 236 -15.24 9.99 -4.08
C ASP A 236 -14.94 9.13 -5.32
N THR A 237 -13.84 9.37 -6.03
CA THR A 237 -13.41 8.54 -7.16
C THR A 237 -12.91 7.16 -6.69
N TRP A 238 -12.91 6.17 -7.60
CA TRP A 238 -12.45 4.82 -7.29
C TRP A 238 -11.03 4.81 -6.71
N GLY A 239 -10.89 4.14 -5.56
CA GLY A 239 -9.72 4.26 -4.70
C GLY A 239 -10.02 4.96 -3.38
N TYR A 240 -11.00 5.87 -3.39
CA TYR A 240 -11.46 6.68 -2.26
C TYR A 240 -12.99 6.63 -2.06
N GLY A 241 -13.75 6.30 -3.10
CA GLY A 241 -15.20 6.13 -3.12
C GLY A 241 -15.67 5.36 -4.34
N TRP A 242 -16.88 5.66 -4.83
CA TRP A 242 -17.56 4.91 -5.89
C TRP A 242 -18.05 5.77 -7.08
N ASP A 243 -17.77 7.07 -7.08
CA ASP A 243 -18.27 8.05 -8.05
C ASP A 243 -17.25 8.35 -9.18
N SER A 244 -16.83 7.31 -9.89
CA SER A 244 -16.00 7.45 -11.09
C SER A 244 -16.11 6.25 -12.01
N ALA A 245 -15.56 6.38 -13.22
CA ALA A 245 -15.22 5.22 -14.02
C ALA A 245 -14.25 4.30 -13.24
N MET A 246 -14.47 3.00 -13.34
CA MET A 246 -13.72 1.98 -12.63
C MET A 246 -12.95 1.10 -13.62
N PRO A 247 -11.80 0.53 -13.22
CA PRO A 247 -11.11 -0.46 -14.05
C PRO A 247 -12.02 -1.63 -14.43
N ARG A 248 -11.80 -2.23 -15.60
CA ARG A 248 -12.61 -3.31 -16.18
C ARG A 248 -13.06 -4.36 -15.15
N TYR A 249 -12.12 -4.91 -14.39
CA TYR A 249 -12.42 -5.94 -13.38
C TYR A 249 -13.43 -5.44 -12.34
N VAL A 250 -13.22 -4.21 -11.84
CA VAL A 250 -14.01 -3.59 -10.79
C VAL A 250 -15.38 -3.23 -11.32
N ALA A 251 -15.46 -2.59 -12.50
CA ALA A 251 -16.72 -2.23 -13.13
C ALA A 251 -17.64 -3.46 -13.33
N ALA A 252 -17.08 -4.60 -13.74
CA ALA A 252 -17.82 -5.85 -13.93
C ALA A 252 -18.35 -6.47 -12.62
N ARG A 253 -17.88 -6.02 -11.46
CA ARG A 253 -18.21 -6.56 -10.13
C ARG A 253 -18.63 -5.48 -9.15
N ASN A 254 -18.96 -4.27 -9.63
CA ASN A 254 -19.23 -3.12 -8.77
C ASN A 254 -20.54 -3.34 -8.00
N PRO A 255 -20.51 -3.55 -6.66
CA PRO A 255 -21.73 -3.74 -5.88
C PRO A 255 -22.36 -2.39 -5.47
N GLY A 256 -21.67 -1.26 -5.71
CA GLY A 256 -21.96 0.05 -5.13
C GLY A 256 -21.56 0.12 -3.65
N GLY A 257 -21.45 1.34 -3.11
CA GLY A 257 -20.90 1.57 -1.75
C GLY A 257 -21.65 0.82 -0.63
N VAL A 258 -22.99 0.83 -0.65
CA VAL A 258 -23.79 0.20 0.40
C VAL A 258 -23.65 -1.33 0.40
N ASN A 259 -23.66 -1.99 -0.76
CA ASN A 259 -23.48 -3.43 -0.80
C ASN A 259 -22.01 -3.82 -0.61
N ALA A 260 -21.06 -2.99 -1.06
CA ALA A 260 -19.65 -3.15 -0.72
C ALA A 260 -19.43 -3.14 0.80
N PHE A 261 -20.12 -2.27 1.54
CA PHE A 261 -20.08 -2.26 2.99
C PHE A 261 -20.51 -3.61 3.56
N ARG A 262 -21.70 -4.09 3.16
CA ARG A 262 -22.25 -5.37 3.63
C ARG A 262 -21.37 -6.56 3.29
N ASN A 263 -20.86 -6.60 2.06
CA ASN A 263 -19.87 -7.56 1.59
C ASN A 263 -18.62 -7.54 2.45
N TRP A 264 -18.13 -6.35 2.79
CA TRP A 264 -16.89 -6.21 3.52
C TRP A 264 -17.05 -6.62 4.97
N VAL A 265 -17.98 -6.02 5.72
CA VAL A 265 -18.07 -6.25 7.16
C VAL A 265 -18.55 -7.65 7.55
N SER A 266 -19.07 -8.45 6.62
CA SER A 266 -19.38 -9.87 6.86
C SER A 266 -18.13 -10.77 6.88
N GLN A 267 -17.00 -10.30 6.34
CA GLN A 267 -15.76 -11.07 6.22
C GLN A 267 -14.88 -10.94 7.48
N ASP A 268 -14.02 -11.94 7.74
CA ASP A 268 -13.06 -11.90 8.85
C ASP A 268 -11.94 -10.89 8.53
N ILE A 269 -12.01 -9.72 9.16
CA ILE A 269 -11.12 -8.60 8.90
C ILE A 269 -10.51 -8.15 10.22
N THR A 270 -9.19 -8.02 10.24
CA THR A 270 -8.45 -7.31 11.26
C THR A 270 -7.77 -6.10 10.65
N LEU A 271 -8.25 -4.91 11.02
CA LEU A 271 -7.61 -3.63 10.70
C LEU A 271 -6.60 -3.27 11.79
N MET A 272 -5.42 -2.81 11.39
CA MET A 272 -4.36 -2.44 12.33
C MET A 272 -3.87 -1.02 12.05
N THR A 273 -3.64 -0.26 13.12
CA THR A 273 -3.16 1.13 13.02
C THR A 273 -1.99 1.38 13.96
N GLY A 274 -0.83 1.70 13.41
CA GLY A 274 0.35 2.10 14.17
C GLY A 274 0.15 3.48 14.80
N THR A 275 0.43 3.62 16.10
CA THR A 275 0.18 4.89 16.82
C THR A 275 1.13 6.01 16.38
N TYR A 276 2.24 5.67 15.72
CA TYR A 276 3.23 6.59 15.17
C TYR A 276 3.20 6.65 13.64
N ASP A 277 2.19 6.11 12.96
CA ASP A 277 2.01 6.30 11.51
C ASP A 277 1.47 7.71 11.21
N THR A 278 2.31 8.69 11.55
CA THR A 278 2.07 10.12 11.43
C THR A 278 3.02 10.72 10.41
N TYR A 279 2.61 11.79 9.76
CA TYR A 279 3.42 12.45 8.74
C TYR A 279 4.77 12.93 9.26
N SER A 280 4.82 13.35 10.53
CA SER A 280 6.05 13.76 11.20
C SER A 280 7.08 12.65 11.38
N ARG A 281 6.64 11.38 11.38
CA ARG A 281 7.49 10.19 11.52
C ARG A 281 7.84 9.60 10.16
N ASP A 282 6.89 9.62 9.24
CA ASP A 282 7.07 9.20 7.86
C ASP A 282 6.25 10.11 6.92
N PRO A 283 6.90 11.04 6.21
CA PRO A 283 6.23 11.98 5.31
C PRO A 283 5.90 11.40 3.93
N THR A 284 6.18 10.11 3.69
CA THR A 284 5.98 9.50 2.37
C THR A 284 4.50 9.25 2.05
N GLY A 285 4.23 8.74 0.84
CA GLY A 285 2.90 8.32 0.41
C GLY A 285 2.00 9.48 -0.03
N ASP A 286 0.76 9.14 -0.39
CA ASP A 286 -0.17 10.10 -0.95
C ASP A 286 -0.68 11.10 0.11
N GLN A 287 -0.63 12.38 -0.25
CA GLN A 287 -1.07 13.53 0.53
C GLN A 287 -2.01 14.43 -0.29
N SER A 288 -2.59 13.88 -1.36
CA SER A 288 -3.62 14.54 -2.17
C SER A 288 -4.87 14.86 -1.37
N CYS A 289 -5.69 15.78 -1.89
CA CYS A 289 -6.98 16.15 -1.30
C CYS A 289 -7.90 14.96 -0.95
N PRO A 290 -8.15 13.99 -1.85
CA PRO A 290 -9.04 12.86 -1.56
C PRO A 290 -8.58 12.04 -0.35
N VAL A 291 -7.26 11.95 -0.14
CA VAL A 291 -6.67 11.28 1.01
C VAL A 291 -6.79 12.11 2.30
N HIS A 292 -6.55 13.42 2.22
CA HIS A 292 -6.71 14.33 3.36
C HIS A 292 -8.16 14.44 3.84
N ALA A 293 -9.12 14.27 2.93
CA ALA A 293 -10.54 14.19 3.29
C ALA A 293 -10.83 13.03 4.26
N GLN A 294 -10.02 11.97 4.26
CA GLN A 294 -10.22 10.76 5.08
C GLN A 294 -9.65 10.85 6.51
N GLY A 295 -9.17 12.00 6.96
CA GLY A 295 -8.67 12.16 8.34
C GLY A 295 -7.41 13.00 8.45
N GLY A 296 -7.07 13.78 7.42
CA GLY A 296 -5.93 14.69 7.41
C GLY A 296 -4.62 14.03 7.00
N GLN A 297 -3.51 14.61 7.45
CA GLN A 297 -2.17 14.28 6.97
C GLN A 297 -1.62 12.95 7.53
N ASN A 298 -2.06 12.52 8.71
CA ASN A 298 -1.56 11.32 9.37
C ASN A 298 -2.35 10.09 8.91
N ARG A 299 -1.67 9.04 8.45
CA ARG A 299 -2.32 7.77 8.08
C ARG A 299 -3.02 7.12 9.28
N ARG A 300 -2.42 7.27 10.47
CA ARG A 300 -3.02 6.86 11.76
C ARG A 300 -4.43 7.42 11.93
N ASP A 301 -4.59 8.73 11.76
CA ASP A 301 -5.86 9.41 11.99
C ASP A 301 -6.91 8.98 10.95
N ARG A 302 -6.48 8.71 9.71
CA ARG A 302 -7.34 8.12 8.66
C ARG A 302 -7.80 6.70 9.02
N GLY A 303 -6.91 5.87 9.55
CA GLY A 303 -7.25 4.53 10.02
C GLY A 303 -8.27 4.55 11.16
N TYR A 304 -8.08 5.43 12.14
CA TYR A 304 -9.03 5.64 13.23
C TYR A 304 -10.38 6.15 12.73
N ALA A 305 -10.39 7.10 11.80
CA ALA A 305 -11.62 7.63 11.24
C ALA A 305 -12.38 6.58 10.42
N PHE A 306 -11.67 5.73 9.67
CA PHE A 306 -12.31 4.62 8.96
C PHE A 306 -12.94 3.61 9.94
N TRP A 307 -12.27 3.30 11.05
CA TRP A 307 -12.85 2.43 12.09
C TRP A 307 -14.12 3.02 12.71
N ALA A 308 -14.10 4.30 13.09
CA ALA A 308 -15.29 5.00 13.60
C ALA A 308 -16.44 4.95 12.59
N TYR A 309 -16.13 5.24 11.33
CA TYR A 309 -17.07 5.25 10.22
C TYR A 309 -17.77 3.90 10.02
N ILE A 310 -17.03 2.79 9.96
CA ILE A 310 -17.66 1.48 9.73
C ILE A 310 -18.49 0.99 10.92
N ASN A 311 -18.12 1.35 12.16
CA ASN A 311 -18.93 1.03 13.34
C ASN A 311 -20.24 1.82 13.37
N LEU A 312 -20.22 3.10 12.96
CA LEU A 312 -21.43 3.91 12.79
C LEU A 312 -22.36 3.33 11.71
N LEU A 313 -21.82 2.97 10.54
CA LEU A 313 -22.58 2.28 9.50
C LEU A 313 -23.03 0.87 9.93
N GLY A 314 -22.29 0.22 10.82
CA GLY A 314 -22.63 -1.09 11.36
C GLY A 314 -23.75 -1.03 12.39
N GLY A 315 -23.91 0.11 13.08
CA GLY A 315 -24.78 0.19 14.26
C GLY A 315 -24.27 -0.70 15.40
N THR A 316 -22.96 -0.87 15.52
CA THR A 316 -22.32 -1.73 16.53
C THR A 316 -22.39 -1.12 17.92
N SER A 317 -22.24 -1.92 18.97
CA SER A 317 -22.07 -1.45 20.36
C SER A 317 -20.66 -0.96 20.70
N THR A 318 -19.70 -1.03 19.76
CA THR A 318 -18.34 -0.53 19.96
C THR A 318 -18.34 0.99 20.17
N ASP A 319 -17.81 1.44 21.31
CA ASP A 319 -17.66 2.87 21.58
C ASP A 319 -16.55 3.47 20.70
N VAL A 320 -16.97 4.29 19.74
CA VAL A 320 -16.10 5.03 18.82
C VAL A 320 -16.14 6.54 19.05
N SER A 321 -16.73 7.01 20.14
CA SER A 321 -16.88 8.44 20.45
C SER A 321 -15.55 9.19 20.60
N HIS A 322 -14.49 8.44 20.93
CA HIS A 322 -13.14 8.95 21.10
C HIS A 322 -12.27 8.92 19.84
N TYR A 323 -12.75 8.32 18.74
CA TYR A 323 -11.98 8.18 17.51
C TYR A 323 -12.06 9.45 16.65
N CYS A 324 -11.01 9.67 15.85
CA CYS A 324 -10.97 10.75 14.86
C CYS A 324 -12.20 10.69 13.95
N GLY A 325 -12.79 11.84 13.62
CA GLY A 325 -13.91 11.91 12.67
C GLY A 325 -15.30 11.61 13.22
N TYR A 326 -15.42 11.08 14.45
CA TYR A 326 -16.72 10.68 15.01
C TYR A 326 -17.77 11.81 14.98
N ASN A 327 -17.41 12.98 15.50
CA ASN A 327 -18.34 14.12 15.58
C ASN A 327 -18.71 14.63 14.18
N GLU A 328 -17.77 14.59 13.25
CA GLU A 328 -17.97 15.00 11.87
C GLU A 328 -18.92 14.04 11.14
N PHE A 329 -18.85 12.74 11.41
CA PHE A 329 -19.80 11.76 10.88
C PHE A 329 -21.20 11.90 11.51
N GLN A 330 -21.30 12.18 12.81
CA GLN A 330 -22.58 12.47 13.47
C GLN A 330 -23.27 13.69 12.83
N GLN A 331 -22.51 14.77 12.58
CA GLN A 331 -23.04 15.97 11.91
C GLN A 331 -23.46 15.72 10.45
N GLN A 332 -22.90 14.69 9.81
CA GLN A 332 -23.27 14.24 8.45
C GLN A 332 -24.39 13.19 8.46
N ASN A 333 -25.01 12.91 9.61
CA ASN A 333 -26.06 11.91 9.78
C ASN A 333 -25.64 10.51 9.28
N VAL A 334 -24.38 10.12 9.51
CA VAL A 334 -23.93 8.75 9.25
C VAL A 334 -24.62 7.81 10.25
N THR A 335 -25.55 7.01 9.75
CA THR A 335 -26.36 6.07 10.52
C THR A 335 -26.18 4.64 10.02
N SER A 336 -26.66 3.68 10.81
CA SER A 336 -26.52 2.26 10.50
C SER A 336 -27.20 1.89 9.19
N LEU A 337 -26.49 1.11 8.37
CA LEU A 337 -26.98 0.42 7.17
C LEU A 337 -27.51 -0.99 7.46
N THR A 338 -27.62 -1.33 8.74
CA THR A 338 -28.17 -2.58 9.29
C THR A 338 -27.61 -3.84 8.62
N PRO A 339 -26.27 -4.05 8.61
CA PRO A 339 -25.71 -5.27 8.07
C PRO A 339 -26.13 -6.47 8.94
N SER A 340 -26.33 -7.63 8.32
CA SER A 340 -26.67 -8.87 9.04
C SER A 340 -25.51 -9.39 9.89
N THR A 341 -24.28 -8.97 9.60
CA THR A 341 -23.07 -9.42 10.30
C THR A 341 -22.05 -8.29 10.31
N PHE A 342 -21.31 -8.17 11.41
CA PHE A 342 -20.17 -7.27 11.53
C PHE A 342 -19.02 -8.05 12.21
N ALA A 343 -18.11 -8.57 11.40
CA ALA A 343 -16.98 -9.39 11.82
C ALA A 343 -15.64 -8.62 11.81
N ALA A 344 -15.64 -7.36 11.36
CA ALA A 344 -14.45 -6.53 11.37
C ALA A 344 -13.99 -6.25 12.80
N ARG A 345 -12.67 -6.33 13.01
CA ARG A 345 -11.97 -6.05 14.26
C ARG A 345 -10.90 -5.00 14.01
N HIS A 346 -10.51 -4.29 15.05
CA HIS A 346 -9.45 -3.30 15.00
C HIS A 346 -8.53 -3.37 16.22
N CYS A 347 -7.26 -3.08 16.00
CA CYS A 347 -6.29 -2.86 17.07
C CYS A 347 -5.35 -1.70 16.73
N THR A 348 -4.84 -1.06 17.77
CA THR A 348 -3.72 -0.12 17.66
C THR A 348 -2.40 -0.82 17.99
N VAL A 349 -1.32 -0.39 17.34
CA VAL A 349 0.03 -0.92 17.57
C VAL A 349 0.90 0.20 18.16
N PRO A 350 1.09 0.23 19.49
CA PRO A 350 1.82 1.28 20.16
C PRO A 350 3.28 1.41 19.68
N GLY A 351 3.72 2.63 19.47
CA GLY A 351 5.12 2.96 19.12
C GLY A 351 5.53 2.63 17.68
N VAL A 352 4.66 2.01 16.88
CA VAL A 352 4.98 1.62 15.51
C VAL A 352 4.48 2.65 14.50
N ALA A 353 5.35 3.01 13.57
CA ALA A 353 5.07 3.91 12.45
C ALA A 353 4.66 3.12 11.19
N HIS A 354 5.09 3.57 10.00
CA HIS A 354 4.74 2.95 8.72
C HIS A 354 5.67 1.78 8.34
N ASP A 355 5.82 0.80 9.25
CA ASP A 355 6.77 -0.31 9.12
C ASP A 355 6.04 -1.66 9.14
N ASN A 356 6.13 -2.43 8.04
CA ASN A 356 5.44 -3.71 7.93
C ASN A 356 5.99 -4.78 8.89
N ASN A 357 7.31 -4.85 9.10
CA ASN A 357 7.93 -5.83 9.98
C ASN A 357 7.46 -5.62 11.42
N ALA A 358 7.54 -4.39 11.92
CA ALA A 358 7.12 -4.05 13.28
C ALA A 358 5.60 -4.19 13.47
N MET A 359 4.80 -3.81 12.47
CA MET A 359 3.34 -4.00 12.53
C MET A 359 2.98 -5.49 12.66
N PHE A 360 3.53 -6.35 11.80
CA PHE A 360 3.19 -7.78 11.82
C PHE A 360 3.80 -8.52 13.01
N ALA A 361 5.00 -8.14 13.46
CA ALA A 361 5.66 -8.75 14.61
C ALA A 361 5.07 -8.33 15.98
N SER A 362 4.22 -7.30 16.01
CA SER A 362 3.52 -6.86 17.24
C SER A 362 2.56 -7.92 17.79
N ASP A 363 2.16 -7.79 19.06
CA ASP A 363 1.19 -8.70 19.69
C ASP A 363 -0.13 -8.79 18.91
N CYS A 364 -0.60 -7.66 18.37
CA CYS A 364 -1.78 -7.67 17.52
C CYS A 364 -1.51 -8.36 16.17
N GLY A 365 -0.39 -8.04 15.53
CA GLY A 365 -0.03 -8.65 14.24
C GLY A 365 0.10 -10.16 14.33
N ARG A 366 0.79 -10.66 15.36
CA ARG A 366 0.93 -12.10 15.62
C ARG A 366 -0.41 -12.75 15.91
N SER A 367 -1.23 -12.14 16.78
CA SER A 367 -2.57 -12.64 17.09
C SER A 367 -3.44 -12.75 15.83
N ALA A 368 -3.42 -11.73 14.97
CA ALA A 368 -4.19 -11.70 13.75
C ALA A 368 -3.70 -12.73 12.72
N ILE A 369 -2.38 -12.81 12.48
CA ILE A 369 -1.74 -13.72 11.52
C ILE A 369 -1.92 -15.19 11.94
N LEU A 370 -1.89 -15.48 13.24
CA LEU A 370 -2.08 -16.83 13.77
C LEU A 370 -3.57 -17.20 13.96
N GLY A 371 -4.49 -16.30 13.62
CA GLY A 371 -5.94 -16.57 13.65
C GLY A 371 -6.54 -16.64 15.05
N ALA A 372 -6.02 -15.88 16.00
CA ALA A 372 -6.58 -15.78 17.34
C ALA A 372 -8.03 -15.25 17.30
N SER A 373 -8.89 -15.84 18.14
CA SER A 373 -10.31 -15.46 18.25
C SER A 373 -10.49 -14.05 18.82
N SER A 374 -9.57 -13.61 19.67
CA SER A 374 -9.46 -12.24 20.15
C SER A 374 -8.15 -11.61 19.67
N ILE A 375 -8.18 -10.29 19.49
CA ILE A 375 -6.98 -9.49 19.26
C ILE A 375 -6.80 -8.51 20.41
N PRO A 376 -5.55 -8.15 20.77
CA PRO A 376 -5.30 -7.10 21.75
C PRO A 376 -6.06 -5.82 21.38
N LEU A 377 -6.92 -5.36 22.29
CA LEU A 377 -7.59 -4.08 22.13
C LEU A 377 -6.57 -2.98 22.39
N GLY A 378 -6.45 -2.08 21.43
CA GLY A 378 -5.71 -0.85 21.58
C GLY A 378 -6.69 0.31 21.53
N LEU A 379 -6.70 1.17 22.55
CA LEU A 379 -7.41 2.44 22.46
C LEU A 379 -6.61 3.39 21.55
N PRO A 380 -7.28 4.28 20.79
CA PRO A 380 -6.58 5.28 20.01
C PRO A 380 -5.85 6.22 20.97
N THR A 381 -4.58 6.51 20.68
CA THR A 381 -3.84 7.53 21.41
C THR A 381 -4.50 8.89 21.17
N GLN A 382 -5.09 9.48 22.22
CA GLN A 382 -5.55 10.87 22.24
C GLN A 382 -4.33 11.79 22.11
N GLN A 383 -3.92 12.14 20.89
CA GLN A 383 -3.05 13.29 20.67
C GLN A 383 -3.89 14.41 20.08
N ASN A 384 -3.72 15.61 20.66
CA ASN A 384 -4.40 16.87 20.39
C ASN A 384 -5.17 16.87 19.07
N ARG A 385 -6.50 16.98 19.19
CA ARG A 385 -7.41 17.27 18.08
C ARG A 385 -6.73 18.27 17.17
N TYR A 386 -6.80 18.05 15.85
CA TYR A 386 -6.65 19.14 14.90
C TYR A 386 -7.67 20.20 15.33
N THR A 387 -7.23 21.21 16.08
CA THR A 387 -8.00 22.42 16.24
C THR A 387 -7.99 23.02 14.84
N PRO A 388 -9.16 23.13 14.17
CA PRO A 388 -9.21 23.99 13.02
C PRO A 388 -8.72 25.35 13.52
N LEU A 389 -7.79 25.98 12.80
CA LEU A 389 -7.48 27.39 13.00
C LEU A 389 -8.84 28.09 13.05
N LEU A 390 -9.25 28.51 14.24
CA LEU A 390 -10.41 29.37 14.44
C LEU A 390 -10.13 30.59 13.57
N ARG A 391 -10.72 30.62 12.38
CA ARG A 391 -10.92 31.87 11.66
C ARG A 391 -11.84 32.65 12.59
N PHE A 392 -11.28 33.61 13.31
CA PHE A 392 -12.04 34.71 13.86
C PHE A 392 -12.65 35.45 12.68
N SER A 393 -13.78 34.97 12.17
CA SER A 393 -14.69 35.79 11.40
C SER A 393 -15.15 36.90 12.32
N SER A 394 -14.73 38.11 11.97
CA SER A 394 -15.03 39.41 12.56
C SER A 394 -16.27 39.42 13.44
N VAL A 395 -16.08 39.30 14.76
CA VAL A 395 -17.09 39.73 15.71
C VAL A 395 -16.93 41.24 15.86
N CYS A 396 -17.55 42.01 14.94
CA CYS A 396 -17.87 43.40 15.22
C CYS A 396 -18.94 43.41 16.31
N ARG A 397 -18.52 43.45 17.58
CA ARG A 397 -19.39 43.91 18.66
C ARG A 397 -19.42 45.43 18.62
N PHE A 398 -20.59 45.97 18.34
CA PHE A 398 -20.93 47.37 18.62
C PHE A 398 -20.65 47.66 20.10
N PHE A 399 -19.58 48.43 20.36
CA PHE A 399 -19.48 49.22 21.57
C PHE A 399 -19.31 50.68 21.13
N LEU A 400 -20.33 51.47 21.46
CA LEU A 400 -20.32 52.92 21.36
C LEU A 400 -19.12 53.47 22.16
N PHE A 401 -18.32 54.30 21.48
CA PHE A 401 -17.23 55.14 21.97
C PHE A 401 -15.94 54.43 22.44
N ILE A 402 -14.88 54.51 21.61
CA ILE A 402 -13.46 54.90 21.89
C ILE A 402 -12.55 54.38 20.73
N PRO A 403 -11.51 55.11 20.26
CA PRO A 403 -10.83 54.83 19.00
C PRO A 403 -9.76 53.72 19.08
N TRP A 404 -9.73 52.95 18.00
CA TRP A 404 -8.79 51.95 17.51
C TRP A 404 -7.36 51.96 18.09
N HIS A 405 -6.94 50.84 18.69
CA HIS A 405 -5.56 50.35 18.64
C HIS A 405 -5.59 48.84 18.36
N CYS A 406 -5.00 48.42 17.23
CA CYS A 406 -4.82 47.02 16.86
C CYS A 406 -3.35 46.65 17.09
N SER A 407 -3.05 45.89 18.13
CA SER A 407 -1.69 45.41 18.43
C SER A 407 -1.51 43.98 17.92
N THR A 408 -0.58 43.77 17.00
CA THR A 408 -0.16 42.45 16.51
C THR A 408 0.65 41.70 17.56
N PHE A 409 0.17 40.55 18.03
CA PHE A 409 0.99 39.62 18.82
C PHE A 409 1.61 38.54 17.92
N ARG A 410 2.94 38.54 17.86
CA ARG A 410 3.79 37.43 17.39
C ARG A 410 4.09 36.54 18.59
N PHE A 411 3.81 35.24 18.51
CA PHE A 411 4.38 34.27 19.45
C PHE A 411 5.43 33.41 18.74
N GLY A 412 6.64 33.47 19.30
CA GLY A 412 7.78 32.66 18.92
C GLY A 412 7.79 31.31 19.64
N TYR A 413 8.49 30.35 19.02
CA TYR A 413 8.82 29.03 19.55
C TYR A 413 9.92 29.09 20.61
N GLY A 414 9.85 28.20 21.60
CA GLY A 414 10.99 27.83 22.45
C GLY A 414 10.62 26.72 23.44
N GLY A 415 11.40 25.63 23.45
CA GLY A 415 11.37 24.57 24.47
C GLY A 415 10.93 23.21 23.96
#